data_AF-A0A8X6JTM5-F1
#
_entry.id   AF-A0A8X6JTM5-F1
#
_cell.length_a   1.000
_cell.length_b   1.000
_cell.length_c   1.000
_cell.angle_alpha   90.00
_cell.angle_beta   90.00
_cell.angle_gamma   90.00
#
_symmetry.space_group_name_H-M   'P 1'
#
loop_
_entity.id
_entity.type
_entity.pdbx_description
1 polymer ?
#
loop_
_entity_poly.entity_id
_entity_poly.type
_entity_poly.pdbx_seq_one_letter_code
_entity_poly.pdbx_strand_id
1 'polypeptide(L)'
;MFLLVTIHILIERERAILETILNLGYDSKTSQHTSEIYYKDTAGRMNIYDDDKEPNEGFNKRASLFKKSATVDMIGRLHVDLFNQDRLLLNLVDLKIKLIRSKPEFCLMGNEGYKIVFDHVSIFVRKMHINPGVLIAHAKALEKATAK
;
A
#
# COMPACT_ATOMS: atom_id res chain seq x y z
N MET A 1 17.12 -12.48 12.36
CA MET A 1 16.13 -13.00 11.39
C MET A 1 15.28 -11.83 10.95
N PHE A 2 15.40 -11.40 9.70
CA PHE A 2 14.68 -10.22 9.21
C PHE A 2 13.36 -10.69 8.60
N LEU A 3 12.25 -10.44 9.31
CA LEU A 3 10.90 -10.60 8.77
C LEU A 3 10.38 -9.27 8.24
N LEU A 4 9.14 -9.27 7.75
CA LEU A 4 8.81 -8.60 6.49
C LEU A 4 7.59 -7.70 6.63
N VAL A 5 7.54 -6.61 5.85
CA VAL A 5 6.39 -5.73 5.83
C VAL A 5 6.02 -5.25 4.43
N THR A 6 4.80 -5.58 4.02
CA THR A 6 4.00 -4.91 2.99
C THR A 6 4.18 -3.40 3.08
N ILE A 7 4.76 -2.77 2.05
CA ILE A 7 5.06 -1.33 2.05
C ILE A 7 3.82 -0.44 2.30
N HIS A 8 2.63 -0.93 2.00
CA HIS A 8 1.35 -0.23 2.24
C HIS A 8 0.93 -0.19 3.72
N ILE A 9 1.33 -1.18 4.52
CA ILE A 9 1.00 -1.30 5.95
C ILE A 9 1.89 -0.37 6.81
N LEU A 10 2.98 0.15 6.26
CA LEU A 10 4.02 0.89 7.00
C LEU A 10 3.70 2.35 7.31
N ILE A 11 2.66 2.92 6.69
CA ILE A 11 2.33 4.35 6.76
C ILE A 11 0.92 4.53 7.35
N GLU A 12 -0.08 3.80 6.86
CA GLU A 12 -1.48 3.86 7.33
C GLU A 12 -2.09 2.43 7.42
N ARG A 13 -1.60 1.60 8.35
CA ARG A 13 -1.97 0.17 8.47
C ARG A 13 -3.48 -0.06 8.48
N GLU A 14 -4.18 0.60 9.38
CA GLU A 14 -5.60 0.34 9.65
C GLU A 14 -6.44 0.66 8.41
N ARG A 15 -6.14 1.80 7.77
CA ARG A 15 -6.79 2.21 6.53
C ARG A 15 -6.51 1.26 5.37
N ALA A 16 -5.24 0.90 5.15
CA ALA A 16 -4.85 -0.02 4.08
C ALA A 16 -5.53 -1.40 4.25
N ILE A 17 -5.57 -1.93 5.47
CA ILE A 17 -6.26 -3.19 5.79
C ILE A 17 -7.76 -3.09 5.52
N LEU A 18 -8.42 -2.01 5.97
CA LEU A 18 -9.86 -1.81 5.75
C LEU A 18 -10.20 -1.66 4.26
N GLU A 19 -9.42 -0.88 3.51
CA GLU A 19 -9.61 -0.71 2.07
C GLU A 19 -9.41 -2.02 1.31
N THR A 20 -8.29 -2.73 1.56
CA THR A 20 -8.03 -4.03 0.93
C THR A 20 -9.06 -5.07 1.31
N ILE A 21 -9.62 -5.07 2.52
CA ILE A 21 -10.69 -6.00 2.90
C ILE A 21 -12.04 -5.63 2.26
N LEU A 22 -12.45 -4.36 2.32
CA LEU A 22 -13.82 -3.94 2.00
C LEU A 22 -14.03 -3.56 0.53
N ASN A 23 -13.13 -2.76 -0.07
CA ASN A 23 -13.35 -2.13 -1.37
C ASN A 23 -13.01 -3.05 -2.56
N LEU A 24 -12.19 -4.08 -2.33
CA LEU A 24 -11.48 -4.77 -3.41
C LEU A 24 -12.00 -6.19 -3.65
N GLY A 25 -12.24 -6.54 -4.92
CA GLY A 25 -12.78 -7.84 -5.33
C GLY A 25 -11.79 -9.01 -5.13
N TYR A 26 -12.31 -10.24 -5.21
CA TYR A 26 -11.51 -11.47 -5.06
C TYR A 26 -10.35 -11.51 -6.06
N ASP A 27 -10.60 -11.17 -7.33
CA ASP A 27 -9.59 -11.23 -8.39
C ASP A 27 -8.46 -10.21 -8.20
N SER A 28 -8.76 -9.04 -7.61
CA SER A 28 -7.73 -8.06 -7.22
C SER A 28 -6.87 -8.59 -6.07
N LYS A 29 -7.51 -9.24 -5.09
CA LYS A 29 -6.87 -9.83 -3.91
C LYS A 29 -5.96 -11.02 -4.24
N THR A 30 -6.18 -11.71 -5.35
CA THR A 30 -5.33 -12.82 -5.82
C THR A 30 -4.30 -12.40 -6.89
N SER A 31 -4.52 -11.28 -7.58
CA SER A 31 -3.58 -10.73 -8.58
C SER A 31 -2.76 -9.54 -8.06
N GLN A 32 -3.31 -8.33 -8.10
CA GLN A 32 -2.59 -7.08 -7.82
C GLN A 32 -1.99 -7.08 -6.40
N HIS A 33 -2.80 -7.34 -5.38
CA HIS A 33 -2.35 -7.25 -3.98
C HIS A 33 -1.38 -8.38 -3.58
N THR A 34 -1.23 -9.44 -4.37
CA THR A 34 -0.14 -10.42 -4.19
C THR A 34 1.23 -9.77 -4.36
N SER A 35 1.35 -8.74 -5.22
CA SER A 35 2.56 -7.89 -5.39
C SER A 35 2.85 -6.99 -4.18
N GLU A 36 1.83 -6.79 -3.33
CA GLU A 36 1.89 -6.06 -2.06
C GLU A 36 2.05 -7.03 -0.87
N ILE A 37 2.21 -8.34 -1.15
CA ILE A 37 2.31 -9.44 -0.17
C ILE A 37 1.03 -9.59 0.69
N TYR A 38 -0.12 -9.18 0.15
CA TYR A 38 -1.42 -9.52 0.72
C TYR A 38 -1.74 -10.99 0.46
N TYR A 39 -1.92 -11.74 1.55
CA TYR A 39 -2.52 -13.07 1.55
C TYR A 39 -3.62 -13.08 2.60
N LYS A 40 -4.80 -13.61 2.27
CA LYS A 40 -5.95 -13.66 3.18
C LYS A 40 -5.65 -14.57 4.38
N ASP A 41 -5.83 -14.05 5.58
CA ASP A 41 -5.68 -14.80 6.83
C ASP A 41 -6.82 -15.81 7.07
N THR A 42 -6.52 -16.89 7.79
CA THR A 42 -7.51 -17.91 8.18
C THR A 42 -8.51 -17.31 9.16
N ALA A 43 -9.81 -17.48 8.88
CA ALA A 43 -10.89 -16.93 9.70
C ALA A 43 -10.81 -17.44 11.16
N GLY A 44 -11.00 -16.54 12.13
CA GLY A 44 -10.85 -16.84 13.56
C GLY A 44 -9.40 -16.98 14.06
N ARG A 45 -8.40 -17.08 13.17
CA ARG A 45 -6.99 -17.38 13.51
C ARG A 45 -6.02 -16.23 13.20
N MET A 46 -6.51 -15.00 13.03
CA MET A 46 -5.69 -13.83 12.67
C MET A 46 -4.57 -13.52 13.69
N ASN A 47 -4.78 -13.87 14.96
CA ASN A 47 -3.82 -13.68 16.06
C ASN A 47 -2.92 -14.91 16.31
N ILE A 48 -3.03 -15.96 15.48
CA ILE A 48 -2.16 -17.15 15.59
C ILE A 48 -0.91 -16.92 14.74
N TYR A 49 0.25 -16.99 15.40
CA TYR A 49 1.57 -16.87 14.81
C TYR A 49 2.35 -18.16 15.11
N ASP A 50 2.92 -18.78 14.08
CA ASP A 50 3.87 -19.91 14.22
C ASP A 50 3.32 -21.14 14.98
N ASP A 51 2.11 -21.60 14.63
CA ASP A 51 1.54 -22.89 15.06
C ASP A 51 1.47 -23.89 13.89
N ASP A 52 1.90 -25.13 14.16
CA ASP A 52 1.85 -26.26 13.23
C ASP A 52 0.48 -26.97 13.20
N LYS A 53 -0.35 -26.84 14.25
CA LYS A 53 -1.62 -27.58 14.38
C LYS A 53 -2.78 -26.89 13.70
N GLU A 54 -2.98 -25.61 13.98
CA GLU A 54 -4.06 -24.78 13.45
C GLU A 54 -3.51 -23.52 12.73
N PRO A 55 -2.63 -23.67 11.71
CA PRO A 55 -1.93 -22.54 11.10
C PRO A 55 -2.87 -21.49 10.50
N ASN A 56 -2.44 -20.23 10.61
CA ASN A 56 -2.93 -19.16 9.77
C ASN A 56 -2.19 -19.18 8.43
N GLU A 57 -2.85 -19.63 7.36
CA GLU A 57 -2.24 -19.79 6.04
C GLU A 57 -1.72 -18.47 5.46
N GLY A 58 -2.46 -17.37 5.65
CA GLY A 58 -2.08 -16.04 5.16
C GLY A 58 -0.80 -15.56 5.83
N PHE A 59 -0.72 -15.69 7.15
CA PHE A 59 0.50 -15.41 7.91
C PHE A 59 1.67 -16.30 7.48
N ASN A 60 1.48 -17.62 7.40
CA ASN A 60 2.56 -18.56 7.05
C ASN A 60 3.09 -18.34 5.61
N LYS A 61 2.21 -18.00 4.65
CA LYS A 61 2.60 -17.60 3.29
C LYS A 61 3.45 -16.33 3.32
N ARG A 62 3.00 -15.26 4.00
CA ARG A 62 3.78 -14.03 4.18
C ARG A 62 5.13 -14.30 4.84
N ALA A 63 5.17 -14.98 5.99
CA ALA A 63 6.39 -15.29 6.73
C ALA A 63 7.36 -16.17 5.92
N SER A 64 6.85 -17.08 5.07
CA SER A 64 7.69 -17.97 4.25
C SER A 64 8.64 -17.23 3.31
N LEU A 65 8.18 -16.12 2.73
CA LEU A 65 8.93 -15.34 1.74
C LEU A 65 10.18 -14.69 2.37
N PHE A 66 10.12 -14.30 3.66
CA PHE A 66 11.21 -13.64 4.38
C PHE A 66 12.11 -14.65 5.15
N LYS A 67 11.92 -15.97 4.95
CA LYS A 67 12.74 -17.00 5.62
C LYS A 67 14.23 -16.76 5.36
N LYS A 68 15.03 -17.06 6.38
CA LYS A 68 16.49 -16.81 6.43
C LYS A 68 16.91 -15.34 6.31
N SER A 69 16.00 -14.37 6.42
CA SER A 69 16.27 -12.92 6.27
C SER A 69 16.41 -12.45 4.81
N ALA A 70 15.63 -13.04 3.90
CA ALA A 70 15.59 -12.60 2.51
C ALA A 70 15.04 -11.16 2.38
N THR A 71 15.45 -10.48 1.31
CA THR A 71 14.86 -9.22 0.80
C THR A 71 13.93 -9.54 -0.36
N VAL A 72 12.83 -8.78 -0.51
CA VAL A 72 11.92 -8.84 -1.68
C VAL A 72 11.39 -7.45 -1.98
N ASP A 73 11.27 -7.17 -3.26
CA ASP A 73 10.65 -5.98 -3.82
C ASP A 73 9.13 -6.07 -3.77
N MET A 74 8.48 -4.97 -3.39
CA MET A 74 7.02 -4.84 -3.36
C MET A 74 6.60 -3.64 -4.19
N ILE A 75 5.47 -3.75 -4.88
CA ILE A 75 4.90 -2.67 -5.67
C ILE A 75 3.37 -2.64 -5.57
N GLY A 76 2.81 -1.43 -5.50
CA GLY A 76 1.38 -1.18 -5.40
C GLY A 76 1.09 0.32 -5.24
N ARG A 77 -0.08 0.68 -4.71
CA ARG A 77 -0.59 2.06 -4.63
C ARG A 77 -0.53 2.61 -3.20
N LEU A 78 -0.19 3.89 -3.02
CA LEU A 78 -0.28 4.51 -1.70
C LEU A 78 -1.76 4.77 -1.33
N HIS A 79 -2.22 4.17 -0.22
CA HIS A 79 -3.59 4.30 0.31
C HIS A 79 -3.86 5.71 0.89
N VAL A 80 -4.08 6.69 0.01
CA VAL A 80 -4.41 8.08 0.35
C VAL A 80 -5.52 8.56 -0.60
N ASP A 81 -6.53 9.27 -0.07
CA ASP A 81 -7.70 9.75 -0.83
C ASP A 81 -7.34 10.43 -2.16
N LEU A 82 -6.27 11.25 -2.15
CA LEU A 82 -5.78 12.00 -3.30
C LEU A 82 -5.39 11.11 -4.50
N PHE A 83 -5.10 9.83 -4.26
CA PHE A 83 -4.76 8.84 -5.30
C PHE A 83 -5.87 7.83 -5.58
N ASN A 84 -7.01 7.94 -4.88
CA ASN A 84 -8.21 7.12 -5.07
C ASN A 84 -9.34 7.88 -5.81
N GLN A 85 -9.04 9.06 -6.35
CA GLN A 85 -9.95 9.84 -7.20
C GLN A 85 -9.80 9.49 -8.68
N ASP A 86 -10.90 9.50 -9.43
CA ASP A 86 -10.91 9.31 -10.89
C ASP A 86 -10.38 10.53 -11.69
N ARG A 87 -9.81 11.54 -11.01
CA ARG A 87 -9.41 12.82 -11.61
C ARG A 87 -7.89 12.97 -11.63
N LEU A 88 -7.37 13.45 -12.76
CA LEU A 88 -5.98 13.87 -12.86
C LEU A 88 -5.78 15.18 -12.09
N LEU A 89 -4.65 15.28 -11.39
CA LEU A 89 -4.23 16.55 -10.77
C LEU A 89 -4.02 17.62 -11.86
N LEU A 90 -4.42 18.85 -11.56
CA LEU A 90 -4.21 20.00 -12.44
C LEU A 90 -2.71 20.28 -12.61
N ASN A 91 -2.33 20.75 -13.80
CA ASN A 91 -0.96 21.18 -14.06
C ASN A 91 -0.61 22.43 -13.21
N LEU A 92 0.67 22.59 -12.86
CA LEU A 92 1.18 23.67 -12.00
C LEU A 92 0.65 23.67 -10.55
N VAL A 93 0.21 22.51 -10.04
CA VAL A 93 -0.09 22.30 -8.60
C VAL A 93 1.08 21.56 -7.94
N ASP A 94 1.70 22.18 -6.93
CA ASP A 94 2.78 21.57 -6.16
C ASP A 94 2.26 20.51 -5.19
N LEU A 95 2.61 19.24 -5.44
CA LEU A 95 2.29 18.12 -4.53
C LEU A 95 3.52 17.71 -3.71
N LYS A 96 3.45 17.90 -2.39
CA LYS A 96 4.49 17.48 -1.44
C LYS A 96 4.07 16.24 -0.66
N ILE A 97 4.51 15.06 -1.11
CA ILE A 97 4.32 13.79 -0.39
C ILE A 97 5.39 13.68 0.72
N LYS A 98 4.96 13.40 1.96
CA LYS A 98 5.87 13.06 3.07
C LYS A 98 5.46 11.70 3.64
N LEU A 99 6.25 10.66 3.36
CA LEU A 99 6.04 9.36 3.97
C LEU A 99 6.66 9.36 5.38
N ILE A 100 5.89 8.91 6.38
CA ILE A 100 6.33 8.77 7.77
C ILE A 100 6.14 7.29 8.12
N ARG A 101 7.18 6.65 8.66
CA ARG A 101 7.10 5.24 9.07
C ARG A 101 6.41 5.14 10.42
N SER A 102 5.39 4.28 10.50
CA SER A 102 4.77 3.86 11.77
C SER A 102 5.77 3.17 12.72
N LYS A 103 5.39 3.02 13.99
CA LYS A 103 6.19 2.28 14.97
C LYS A 103 6.19 0.77 14.63
N PRO A 104 7.31 0.04 14.81
CA PRO A 104 7.46 -1.32 14.29
C PRO A 104 6.43 -2.33 14.81
N GLU A 105 5.88 -2.11 16.00
CA GLU A 105 4.85 -2.93 16.64
C GLU A 105 3.53 -2.87 15.87
N PHE A 106 3.22 -1.72 15.25
CA PHE A 106 2.09 -1.57 14.33
C PHE A 106 2.43 -2.03 12.92
N CYS A 107 3.70 -2.09 12.52
CA CYS A 107 4.08 -2.50 11.17
C CYS A 107 4.03 -4.02 10.96
N LEU A 108 4.32 -4.80 11.99
CA LEU A 108 4.42 -6.26 11.91
C LEU A 108 3.26 -6.99 12.60
N MET A 109 3.24 -8.31 12.45
CA MET A 109 2.54 -9.26 13.31
C MET A 109 3.53 -10.38 13.65
N GLY A 110 3.51 -10.86 14.90
CA GLY A 110 4.48 -11.82 15.44
C GLY A 110 5.18 -11.31 16.69
N ASN A 111 6.05 -12.15 17.25
CA ASN A 111 6.73 -11.92 18.54
C ASN A 111 7.79 -10.80 18.49
N GLU A 112 8.31 -10.42 19.65
CA GLU A 112 9.29 -9.35 19.81
C GLU A 112 10.65 -9.63 19.12
N GLY A 113 11.38 -8.57 18.76
CA GLY A 113 12.77 -8.65 18.25
C GLY A 113 12.98 -8.44 16.75
N TYR A 114 11.93 -8.24 15.96
CA TYR A 114 12.07 -7.97 14.52
C TYR A 114 12.49 -6.52 14.21
N LYS A 115 13.51 -6.36 13.35
CA LYS A 115 13.98 -5.05 12.85
C LYS A 115 13.58 -4.84 11.39
N ILE A 116 12.77 -3.82 11.14
CA ILE A 116 12.38 -3.39 9.78
C ILE A 116 13.46 -2.47 9.22
N VAL A 117 14.02 -2.85 8.07
CA VAL A 117 14.98 -2.08 7.28
C VAL A 117 14.40 -1.89 5.87
N PHE A 118 14.52 -0.69 5.34
CA PHE A 118 14.31 -0.42 3.92
C PHE A 118 15.67 -0.34 3.26
N ASP A 119 15.88 -1.12 2.19
CA ASP A 119 17.10 -1.06 1.38
C ASP A 119 16.96 0.03 0.31
N HIS A 120 15.86 -0.02 -0.46
CA HIS A 120 15.51 0.96 -1.48
C HIS A 120 14.00 1.25 -1.48
N VAL A 121 13.62 2.52 -1.70
CA VAL A 121 12.22 2.97 -1.78
C VAL A 121 12.10 4.02 -2.89
N SER A 122 11.24 3.77 -3.88
CA SER A 122 10.95 4.68 -4.99
C SER A 122 9.45 4.85 -5.20
N ILE A 123 9.03 6.04 -5.65
CA ILE A 123 7.64 6.35 -5.98
C ILE A 123 7.56 6.58 -7.50
N PHE A 124 6.72 5.79 -8.19
CA PHE A 124 6.47 5.95 -9.62
C PHE A 124 5.23 6.81 -9.86
N VAL A 125 5.40 7.98 -10.49
CA VAL A 125 4.30 8.92 -10.79
C VAL A 125 4.06 8.97 -12.30
N ARG A 126 2.83 8.66 -12.73
CA ARG A 126 2.46 8.67 -14.15
C ARG A 126 2.11 10.08 -14.62
N LYS A 127 3.02 10.73 -15.35
CA LYS A 127 2.73 11.98 -16.09
C LYS A 127 1.88 11.66 -17.33
N MET A 128 0.78 12.40 -17.51
CA MET A 128 -0.13 12.26 -18.66
C MET A 128 -0.06 13.48 -19.57
N HIS A 129 -0.04 13.27 -20.89
CA HIS A 129 -0.21 14.32 -21.88
C HIS A 129 -1.70 14.47 -22.21
N ILE A 130 -2.27 15.63 -21.89
CA ILE A 130 -3.68 15.98 -22.09
C ILE A 130 -3.79 16.84 -23.37
N ASN A 131 -4.91 16.73 -24.09
CA ASN A 131 -5.19 17.57 -25.26
C ASN A 131 -5.12 19.08 -24.88
N PRO A 132 -4.38 19.92 -25.63
CA PRO A 132 -4.21 21.34 -25.29
C PRO A 132 -5.53 22.13 -25.20
N GLY A 133 -6.57 21.76 -25.95
CA GLY A 133 -7.88 22.39 -25.85
C GLY A 133 -8.52 22.23 -24.46
N VAL A 134 -8.29 21.08 -23.81
CA VAL A 134 -8.76 20.80 -22.44
C VAL A 134 -7.96 21.61 -21.41
N LEU A 135 -6.65 21.77 -21.62
CA LEU A 135 -5.80 22.62 -20.77
C LEU A 135 -6.23 24.10 -20.82
N ILE A 136 -6.54 24.62 -22.02
CA ILE A 136 -7.05 25.98 -22.21
C ILE A 136 -8.45 26.14 -21.59
N ALA A 137 -9.31 25.12 -21.69
CA ALA A 137 -10.63 25.13 -21.05
C ALA A 137 -10.52 25.16 -19.52
N HIS A 138 -9.59 24.39 -18.92
CA HIS A 138 -9.33 24.45 -17.48
C HIS A 138 -8.79 25.81 -17.04
N ALA A 139 -7.85 26.41 -17.77
CA ALA A 139 -7.35 27.76 -17.45
C ALA A 139 -8.49 28.80 -17.42
N LYS A 140 -9.34 28.83 -18.46
CA LYS A 140 -10.51 29.74 -18.54
C LYS A 140 -11.62 29.43 -17.53
N ALA A 141 -11.63 28.25 -16.93
CA ALA A 141 -12.52 27.92 -15.82
C ALA A 141 -11.96 28.45 -14.49
N LEU A 142 -10.64 28.28 -14.27
CA LEU A 142 -9.94 28.76 -13.08
C LEU A 142 -9.94 30.30 -12.94
N GLU A 143 -9.96 31.03 -14.07
CA GLU A 143 -10.19 32.48 -14.12
C GLU A 143 -11.54 32.91 -13.53
N LYS A 144 -12.55 32.03 -13.54
CA LYS A 144 -13.94 32.35 -13.18
C LYS A 144 -14.40 31.73 -11.86
N ALA A 145 -13.82 30.60 -11.47
CA ALA A 145 -14.11 29.92 -10.22
C ALA A 145 -12.90 29.10 -9.76
N THR A 146 -12.64 29.10 -8.45
CA THR A 146 -11.65 28.22 -7.83
C THR A 146 -11.98 26.76 -8.10
N ALA A 147 -10.95 25.92 -8.32
CA ALA A 147 -11.12 24.47 -8.33
C ALA A 147 -11.72 23.97 -7.00
N LYS A 148 -12.53 22.93 -7.08
CA LYS A 148 -13.10 22.16 -5.97
C LYS A 148 -12.84 20.68 -6.22
#